data_AF-X1IAP5-F1
#
_entry.id   AF-X1IAP5-F1
#
_cell.length_a   1.000
_cell.length_b   1.000
_cell.length_c   1.000
_cell.angle_alpha   90.00
_cell.angle_beta   90.00
_cell.angle_gamma   90.00
#
_symmetry.space_group_name_H-M   'P 1'
#
loop_
_entity.id
_entity.type
_entity.pdbx_description
1 polymer ?
#
loop_
_entity_poly.entity_id
_entity_poly.type
_entity_poly.pdbx_seq_one_letter_code
_entity_poly.pdbx_strand_id
1 'polypeptide(L)' 'INTGRPMSALNSYMNLPTNADGSIDMYFGPTPPPQGEESWIKTNPGKGFFMYFRFYGPLEPFYDKSWKVNNVVKVTLTA' A
#
# COMPACT_ATOMS: atom_id res chain seq x y z
N ILE A 1 -1.89 -12.66 4.25
CA ILE A 1 -3.16 -13.07 3.60
C ILE A 1 -2.81 -14.07 2.51
N ASN A 2 -3.49 -15.22 2.40
CA ASN A 2 -3.25 -16.14 1.27
C ASN A 2 -4.19 -15.77 0.11
N THR A 3 -3.64 -15.27 -1.00
CA THR A 3 -4.38 -14.81 -2.18
C THR A 3 -3.97 -15.52 -3.47
N GLY A 4 -3.16 -16.58 -3.34
CA GLY A 4 -2.53 -17.25 -4.49
C GLY A 4 -1.38 -16.47 -5.13
N ARG A 5 -1.02 -15.29 -4.61
CA ARG A 5 0.18 -14.55 -5.03
C ARG A 5 1.40 -14.92 -4.17
N PRO A 6 2.62 -14.93 -4.73
CA PRO A 6 3.84 -15.26 -4.00
C PRO A 6 4.14 -14.24 -2.88
N MET A 7 3.63 -13.01 -2.99
CA MET A 7 3.89 -11.96 -2.03
C MET A 7 2.61 -11.16 -1.73
N SER A 8 2.44 -10.80 -0.45
CA SER A 8 1.32 -10.00 0.07
C SER A 8 1.82 -8.69 0.70
N ALA A 9 2.88 -8.12 0.12
CA ALA A 9 3.52 -6.91 0.58
C ALA A 9 4.17 -6.18 -0.60
N LEU A 10 4.31 -4.87 -0.46
CA LEU A 10 5.17 -4.03 -1.28
C LEU A 10 6.31 -3.53 -0.39
N ASN A 11 7.47 -3.23 -0.98
CA ASN A 11 8.61 -2.70 -0.25
C ASN A 11 9.45 -1.76 -1.12
N SER A 12 10.36 -1.01 -0.50
CA SER A 12 11.18 0.02 -1.15
C SER A 12 12.29 -0.53 -2.06
N TYR A 13 12.51 -1.84 -2.13
CA TYR A 13 13.42 -2.45 -3.12
C TYR A 13 12.72 -2.74 -4.45
N MET A 14 11.40 -2.59 -4.52
CA MET A 14 10.62 -2.70 -5.74
C MET A 14 10.64 -1.38 -6.51
N ASN A 15 10.58 -1.45 -7.84
CA ASN A 15 10.40 -0.28 -8.68
C ASN A 15 8.92 0.14 -8.69
N LEU A 16 8.51 0.93 -7.69
CA LEU A 16 7.12 1.38 -7.54
C LEU A 16 6.90 2.75 -8.22
N PRO A 17 5.72 2.98 -8.83
CA PRO A 17 5.33 4.30 -9.31
C PRO A 17 5.44 5.34 -8.18
N THR A 18 6.25 6.36 -8.41
CA THR A 18 6.48 7.46 -7.46
C THR A 18 5.87 8.74 -8.03
N ASN A 19 5.07 9.41 -7.21
CA ASN A 19 4.42 10.67 -7.55
C ASN A 19 5.44 11.82 -7.61
N ALA A 20 5.07 12.94 -8.22
CA ALA A 20 5.95 14.10 -8.39
C ALA A 20 6.43 14.70 -7.05
N ASP A 21 5.67 14.51 -5.96
CA ASP A 21 6.01 14.94 -4.60
C ASP A 21 6.84 13.91 -3.82
N GLY A 22 7.21 12.79 -4.45
CA GLY A 22 7.97 11.69 -3.84
C GLY A 22 7.11 10.67 -3.08
N SER A 23 5.78 10.83 -3.04
CA SER A 23 4.87 9.85 -2.43
C SER A 23 4.64 8.62 -3.32
N ILE A 24 4.10 7.55 -2.73
CA ILE A 24 3.69 6.34 -3.45
C ILE A 24 2.24 6.03 -3.07
N ASP A 25 1.39 5.85 -4.08
CA ASP A 25 0.03 5.35 -3.89
C ASP A 25 0.02 3.83 -3.85
N MET A 26 -0.48 3.26 -2.75
CA MET A 26 -0.65 1.83 -2.57
C MET A 26 -2.13 1.44 -2.59
N TYR A 27 -2.45 0.45 -3.40
CA TYR A 27 -3.82 -0.01 -3.60
C TYR A 27 -4.06 -1.37 -2.96
N PHE A 28 -5.28 -1.58 -2.47
CA PHE A 28 -5.71 -2.82 -1.83
C PHE A 28 -7.08 -3.22 -2.39
N GLY A 29 -7.22 -4.45 -2.87
CA GLY A 29 -8.48 -4.90 -3.48
C GLY A 29 -8.38 -6.27 -4.12
N PRO A 30 -9.49 -6.88 -4.57
CA PRO A 30 -9.47 -8.17 -5.24
C PRO A 30 -8.93 -8.12 -6.67
N THR A 31 -9.00 -6.93 -7.30
CA THR A 31 -8.48 -6.59 -8.63
C THR A 31 -7.63 -5.31 -8.55
N PRO A 32 -6.62 -5.14 -9.41
CA PRO A 32 -5.85 -3.90 -9.46
C PRO A 32 -6.73 -2.77 -10.05
N PRO A 33 -6.55 -1.51 -9.62
CA PRO A 33 -7.10 -0.37 -10.32
C PRO A 33 -6.27 -0.06 -11.58
N PRO A 34 -6.84 0.62 -12.61
CA PRO A 34 -6.13 0.91 -13.85
C PRO A 34 -4.79 1.63 -13.66
N GLN A 35 -4.73 2.57 -12.72
CA GLN A 35 -3.53 3.37 -12.42
C GLN A 35 -2.59 2.74 -11.38
N GLY A 36 -2.87 1.54 -10.87
CA GLY A 36 -2.20 1.01 -9.68
C GLY A 36 -1.79 -0.45 -9.75
N GLU A 37 -1.66 -1.03 -10.94
CA GLU A 37 -1.31 -2.45 -11.09
C GLU A 37 0.05 -2.80 -10.46
N GLU A 38 1.03 -1.90 -10.57
CA GLU A 38 2.39 -2.07 -10.05
C GLU A 38 2.49 -1.90 -8.52
N SER A 39 1.58 -1.12 -7.92
CA SER A 39 1.55 -0.80 -6.49
C SER A 39 0.29 -1.33 -5.79
N TRP A 40 -0.13 -2.55 -6.15
CA TRP A 40 -1.35 -3.17 -5.63
C TRP A 40 -1.10 -4.47 -4.84
N ILE A 41 -1.77 -4.57 -3.68
CA ILE A 41 -1.84 -5.78 -2.87
C ILE A 41 -3.22 -6.42 -3.03
N LYS A 42 -3.22 -7.65 -3.54
CA LYS A 42 -4.44 -8.45 -3.68
C LYS A 42 -5.07 -8.75 -2.32
N THR A 43 -6.38 -8.60 -2.23
CA THR A 43 -7.22 -9.04 -1.11
C THR A 43 -8.24 -10.09 -1.56
N ASN A 44 -8.87 -10.78 -0.61
CA ASN A 44 -9.88 -11.79 -0.90
C ASN A 44 -11.28 -11.17 -0.77
N PRO A 45 -12.16 -11.30 -1.80
CA PRO A 45 -13.55 -10.84 -1.71
C PRO A 45 -14.26 -11.37 -0.47
N GLY A 46 -15.01 -10.51 0.22
CA GLY A 46 -15.81 -10.87 1.41
C GLY A 46 -15.00 -11.23 2.67
N LYS A 47 -13.67 -11.09 2.66
CA LYS A 47 -12.81 -11.36 3.82
C LYS A 47 -12.15 -10.09 4.33
N GLY A 48 -12.15 -9.92 5.64
CA GLY A 48 -11.41 -8.83 6.30
C GLY A 48 -9.90 -8.98 6.12
N PHE A 49 -9.19 -7.86 6.16
CA PHE A 49 -7.74 -7.81 6.21
C PHE A 49 -7.29 -6.67 7.13
N PHE A 50 -6.03 -6.70 7.53
CA PHE A 50 -5.35 -5.62 8.23
C PHE A 50 -3.97 -5.42 7.58
N MET A 51 -3.32 -4.30 7.88
CA MET A 51 -2.01 -3.97 7.33
C MET A 51 -1.00 -3.76 8.45
N TYR A 52 0.27 -4.05 8.15
CA TYR A 52 1.41 -3.63 8.96
C TYR A 52 2.40 -2.88 8.09
N PHE A 53 2.76 -1.68 8.51
CA PHE A 53 3.89 -0.93 7.98
C PHE A 53 5.13 -1.24 8.82
N ARG A 54 6.22 -1.60 8.15
CA ARG A 54 7.51 -1.88 8.78
C ARG A 54 8.51 -0.83 8.34
N PHE A 55 9.12 -0.14 9.30
CA PHE A 55 10.20 0.80 9.06
C PHE A 55 11.51 0.16 9.50
N TYR A 56 12.50 0.19 8.62
CA TYR A 56 13.84 -0.31 8.88
C TYR A 56 14.78 0.89 9.04
N GLY A 57 15.20 1.18 10.28
CA GLY A 57 15.96 2.38 10.61
C GLY A 57 15.15 3.68 10.47
N PRO A 58 13.98 3.82 11.14
CA PRO A 58 13.21 5.06 11.09
C PRO A 58 13.97 6.25 11.68
N LEU A 59 13.73 7.44 11.13
CA LEU A 59 14.30 8.71 11.60
C LEU A 59 13.42 9.33 12.71
N GLU A 60 13.93 10.39 13.36
CA GLU A 60 13.25 11.11 14.45
C GLU A 60 11.76 11.45 14.19
N PRO A 61 11.34 11.88 12.97
CA PRO A 61 9.95 12.20 12.68
C PRO A 61 8.94 11.06 12.92
N PHE A 62 9.42 9.81 12.92
CA PHE A 62 8.60 8.64 13.26
C PHE A 62 8.36 8.55 14.77
N TYR A 63 9.37 8.84 15.59
CA TYR A 63 9.32 8.70 17.04
C TYR A 63 8.58 9.87 17.71
N ASP A 64 8.85 11.09 17.26
CA ASP A 64 8.18 12.31 17.74
C ASP A 64 6.75 12.48 17.20
N LYS A 65 6.35 11.63 16.23
CA LYS A 65 5.05 11.59 15.56
C LYS A 65 4.72 12.83 14.72
N SER A 66 5.73 13.62 14.36
CA SER A 66 5.59 14.72 13.38
C SER A 66 5.27 14.19 11.98
N TRP A 67 5.68 12.97 11.66
CA TRP A 67 5.26 12.22 10.49
C TRP A 67 4.44 10.98 10.88
N LYS A 68 3.42 10.66 10.06
CA LYS A 68 2.58 9.47 10.22
C LYS A 68 2.10 8.95 8.88
N VAL A 69 1.83 7.64 8.81
CA VAL A 69 1.19 7.02 7.65
C VAL A 69 -0.24 7.56 7.51
N ASN A 70 -0.66 7.83 6.28
CA ASN A 70 -2.03 8.24 5.99
C ASN A 70 -3.04 7.12 6.27
N ASN A 71 -4.27 7.50 6.59
CA ASN A 71 -5.37 6.53 6.67
C ASN A 71 -5.65 5.93 5.29
N VAL A 72 -6.12 4.69 5.27
CA VAL A 72 -6.65 4.09 4.03
C VAL A 72 -7.97 4.75 3.70
N VAL A 73 -8.11 5.13 2.43
CA VAL A 73 -9.34 5.69 1.88
C VAL A 73 -9.98 4.70 0.92
N LYS A 74 -11.31 4.67 0.89
CA LYS A 74 -12.05 3.89 -0.09
C LYS A 74 -11.97 4.59 -1.44
N VAL A 75 -11.38 3.91 -2.42
CA VAL A 75 -11.36 4.39 -3.81
C VAL A 75 -12.70 4.02 -4.46
N THR A 76 -13.36 5.02 -5.07
CA THR A 76 -14.52 4.78 -5.93
C THR A 76 -14.02 4.84 -7.36
N LEU A 77 -13.98 3.69 -8.04
CA LEU A 77 -13.69 3.66 -9.46
C LEU A 77 -14.97 4.11 -10.19
N THR A 78 -14.94 5.30 -10.79
CA THR A 78 -15.94 5.68 -11.79
C THR A 78 -15.72 4.81 -13.03
N ALA A 79 -16.79 4.15 -13.45
CA ALA A 79 -16.84 3.38 -14.70
C ALA A 79 -16.76 4.29 -15.93
#